data_AF-A0A2M9BKU0-F1
#
_entry.id   AF-A0A2M9BKU0-F1
#
_cell.length_a   1.000
_cell.length_b   1.000
_cell.length_c   1.000
_cell.angle_alpha   90.00
_cell.angle_beta   90.00
_cell.angle_gamma   90.00
#
_symmetry.space_group_name_H-M   'P 1'
#
loop_
_entity.id
_entity.type
_entity.pdbx_description
1 polymer ?
#
loop_
_entity_poly.entity_id
_entity_poly.type
_entity_poly.pdbx_seq_one_letter_code
_entity_poly.pdbx_strand_id
1 'polypeptide(L)' 'MPTSMRGSTLAQTRSRVAVATRLGTPEDVTEARRNHAAAKLEDYIRRTVDAAPPLTEAQRDRLAALLRPTASGGDADAA' A
#
# COMPACT_ATOMS: atom_id res chain seq x y z
N MET A 1 -15.70 7.84 15.66
CA MET A 1 -15.10 8.66 14.58
C MET A 1 -14.08 7.79 13.86
N PRO A 2 -14.28 7.36 12.61
CA PRO A 2 -13.25 6.65 11.88
C PRO A 2 -12.17 7.66 11.49
N THR A 3 -10.95 7.49 11.98
CA THR A 3 -9.80 8.32 11.62
C THR A 3 -9.47 8.05 10.16
N SER A 4 -9.92 8.92 9.25
CA SER A 4 -9.42 8.95 7.88
C SER A 4 -7.92 9.25 7.92
N MET A 5 -7.09 8.21 7.78
CA MET A 5 -5.70 8.38 7.38
C MET A 5 -5.73 9.06 6.01
N ARG A 6 -5.56 10.39 5.95
CA ARG A 6 -4.95 11.00 4.77
C ARG A 6 -3.64 10.23 4.56
N GLY A 7 -3.49 9.57 3.42
CA GLY A 7 -2.38 8.67 3.12
C GLY A 7 -1.06 9.29 3.59
N SER A 8 -0.40 8.63 4.53
CA SER A 8 0.88 9.11 5.04
C SER A 8 1.89 9.13 3.90
N THR A 9 2.57 10.26 3.71
CA THR A 9 3.55 10.42 2.62
C THR A 9 4.64 9.35 2.69
N LEU A 10 5.25 9.01 1.54
CA LEU A 10 6.35 8.03 1.48
C LEU A 10 7.50 8.37 2.43
N ALA A 11 7.80 9.67 2.59
CA ALA A 11 8.79 10.14 3.54
C ALA A 11 8.38 9.83 4.98
N GLN A 12 7.12 10.05 5.34
CA GLN A 12 6.61 9.79 6.69
C GLN A 12 6.61 8.29 7.03
N THR A 13 6.19 7.42 6.10
CA THR A 13 6.21 5.97 6.32
C THR A 13 7.63 5.41 6.39
N ARG A 14 8.56 5.94 5.59
CA ARG A 14 9.98 5.59 5.69
C ARG A 14 10.58 5.98 7.04
N SER A 15 10.27 7.18 7.54
CA SER A 15 10.70 7.62 8.87
C SER A 15 10.12 6.73 9.98
N ARG A 16 8.85 6.31 9.86
CA ARG A 16 8.24 5.36 10.80
C ARG A 16 8.98 4.02 10.84
N VAL A 17 9.39 3.47 9.69
CA VAL A 17 10.20 2.23 9.65
C VAL A 17 11.53 2.44 10.38
N ALA A 18 12.21 3.57 10.16
CA ALA A 18 13.47 3.86 10.82
C ALA A 18 13.31 3.98 12.35
N VAL A 19 12.25 4.65 12.81
CA VAL A 19 11.95 4.78 14.25
C VAL A 19 11.59 3.42 14.86
N ALA A 20 10.72 2.64 14.21
CA ALA A 20 10.33 1.30 14.67
C ALA A 20 11.53 0.36 14.76
N THR A 21 12.45 0.41 13.79
CA THR A 21 13.66 -0.41 13.79
C THR A 21 14.61 -0.04 14.94
N ARG A 22 14.62 1.22 15.36
CA ARG A 22 15.54 1.72 16.39
C ARG A 22 14.98 1.55 17.82
N LEU A 23 13.68 1.70 18.00
CA LEU A 23 13.06 1.86 19.32
C LEU A 23 11.85 0.93 19.57
N GLY A 24 11.37 0.24 18.54
CA GLY A 24 10.15 -0.57 18.61
C GLY A 24 10.41 -2.06 18.81
N THR A 25 9.31 -2.79 18.84
CA THR A 25 9.27 -4.26 18.85
C THR A 25 9.41 -4.83 17.43
N PRO A 26 9.75 -6.12 17.26
CA PRO A 26 9.73 -6.78 15.95
C PRO A 26 8.37 -6.65 15.22
N GLU A 27 7.28 -6.65 15.97
CA GLU A 27 5.92 -6.46 15.48
C GLU A 27 5.74 -5.04 14.91
N ASP A 28 6.20 -4.00 15.62
CA ASP A 28 6.16 -2.61 15.16
C ASP A 28 6.95 -2.42 13.85
N VAL A 29 8.11 -3.08 13.73
CA VAL A 29 8.92 -3.04 12.50
C VAL A 29 8.16 -3.68 11.34
N THR A 30 7.52 -4.82 11.59
CA THR A 30 6.75 -5.55 10.57
C THR A 30 5.56 -4.71 10.10
N GLU A 31 4.82 -4.11 11.02
CA GLU A 31 3.70 -3.23 10.71
C GLU A 31 4.15 -1.98 9.94
N ALA A 32 5.21 -1.31 10.42
CA ALA A 32 5.76 -0.13 9.75
C ALA A 32 6.22 -0.44 8.31
N ARG A 33 6.82 -1.62 8.09
CA ARG A 33 7.22 -2.08 6.75
C ARG A 33 6.01 -2.34 5.86
N ARG A 34 4.97 -3.02 6.37
CA ARG A 34 3.71 -3.24 5.63
C ARG A 34 3.08 -1.90 5.21
N ASN A 35 3.00 -0.96 6.15
CA ASN A 35 2.47 0.39 5.90
C ASN A 35 3.31 1.15 4.88
N HIS A 36 4.63 1.05 4.93
CA HIS A 36 5.51 1.67 3.93
C HIS A 36 5.35 1.05 2.54
N ALA A 37 5.23 -0.28 2.44
CA ALA A 37 4.98 -0.97 1.18
C ALA A 37 3.63 -0.56 0.57
N ALA A 38 2.56 -0.50 1.38
CA ALA A 38 1.25 -0.04 0.94
C ALA A 38 1.30 1.39 0.39
N ALA A 39 1.93 2.32 1.11
CA ALA A 39 2.08 3.70 0.66
C ALA A 39 2.89 3.81 -0.66
N LYS A 40 3.92 2.98 -0.84
CA LYS A 40 4.71 2.91 -2.08
C LYS A 40 3.87 2.46 -3.26
N LEU A 41 3.03 1.43 -3.06
CA LEU A 41 2.12 0.95 -4.10
C LEU A 41 1.05 1.98 -4.45
N GLU A 42 0.46 2.64 -3.45
CA GLU A 42 -0.52 3.72 -3.67
C GLU A 42 0.07 4.85 -4.52
N ASP A 43 1.27 5.32 -4.19
CA ASP A 43 1.95 6.37 -4.96
C ASP A 43 2.27 5.93 -6.39
N TYR A 44 2.75 4.69 -6.56
CA TYR A 44 3.05 4.14 -7.87
C TYR A 44 1.80 4.03 -8.74
N ILE A 45 0.69 3.51 -8.19
CA ILE A 45 -0.58 3.38 -8.90
C ILE A 45 -1.09 4.75 -9.32
N ARG A 46 -1.13 5.73 -8.40
CA ARG A 46 -1.56 7.10 -8.70
C ARG A 46 -0.72 7.71 -9.82
N ARG A 47 0.61 7.69 -9.69
CA ARG A 47 1.52 8.21 -10.73
C ARG A 47 1.34 7.53 -12.09
N THR A 48 1.09 6.22 -12.09
CA THR A 48 0.92 5.44 -13.33
C THR A 48 -0.41 5.75 -14.00
N VAL A 49 -1.49 5.84 -13.22
CA VAL A 49 -2.83 6.17 -13.74
C VAL A 49 -2.90 7.62 -14.21
N ASP A 50 -2.28 8.55 -13.49
CA ASP A 50 -2.25 9.97 -13.85
C ASP A 50 -1.42 10.25 -15.11
N ALA A 51 -0.37 9.45 -15.36
CA ALA A 51 0.46 9.55 -16.56
C ALA A 51 -0.18 8.92 -17.82
N ALA A 52 -1.19 8.07 -17.64
CA ALA A 52 -1.89 7.45 -18.76
C ALA A 52 -2.84 8.46 -19.45
N PRO A 53 -3.13 8.28 -20.75
CA PRO A 53 -4.26 8.98 -21.38
C PRO A 53 -5.55 8.76 -20.57
N PRO A 54 -6.54 9.68 -20.65
CA PRO A 54 -7.76 9.60 -19.86
C PRO A 54 -8.44 8.22 -19.97
N LEU A 55 -8.36 7.44 -18.90
CA LEU A 55 -9.01 6.14 -18.84
C LEU A 55 -10.53 6.30 -18.76
N THR A 56 -11.24 5.44 -19.48
CA THR A 56 -12.69 5.28 -19.31
C THR A 56 -12.99 4.69 -17.94
N GLU A 57 -14.21 4.92 -17.45
CA GLU A 57 -14.67 4.38 -16.17
C GLU A 57 -14.57 2.84 -16.12
N ALA A 58 -15.02 2.15 -17.17
CA ALA A 58 -14.90 0.71 -17.29
C ALA A 58 -13.45 0.19 -17.24
N GLN A 59 -12.47 0.96 -17.74
CA GLN A 59 -11.06 0.61 -17.64
C GLN A 59 -10.54 0.77 -16.20
N ARG A 60 -10.96 1.83 -15.48
CA ARG A 60 -10.61 1.99 -14.07
C ARG A 60 -11.22 0.88 -13.21
N ASP A 61 -12.45 0.47 -13.49
CA ASP A 61 -13.11 -0.64 -12.77
C ASP A 61 -12.37 -1.96 -12.92
N ARG A 62 -11.87 -2.26 -14.13
CA ARG A 62 -11.02 -3.44 -14.37
C ARG A 62 -9.73 -3.37 -13.56
N LEU A 63 -9.07 -2.21 -13.49
CA LEU A 63 -7.88 -2.03 -12.67
C LEU A 63 -8.18 -2.18 -11.17
N ALA A 64 -9.30 -1.64 -10.70
CA ALA A 64 -9.73 -1.79 -9.31
C ALA A 64 -10.04 -3.25 -8.96
N ALA A 65 -10.57 -4.03 -9.90
CA ALA A 65 -10.82 -5.46 -9.71
C ALA A 65 -9.52 -6.27 -9.52
N LEU A 66 -8.39 -5.87 -10.13
CA LEU A 66 -7.08 -6.51 -9.93
C LEU A 66 -6.54 -6.29 -8.51
N LEU A 67 -6.90 -5.17 -7.88
CA LEU A 67 -6.45 -4.83 -6.53
C LEU A 67 -7.34 -5.44 -5.44
N ARG A 68 -8.54 -5.92 -5.82
CA ARG A 68 -9.37 -6.69 -4.90
C ARG A 68 -8.77 -8.09 -4.76
N PRO A 69 -8.75 -8.66 -3.54
CA PRO A 69 -8.39 -10.06 -3.39
C PRO A 69 -9.43 -10.90 -4.12
N THR A 70 -9.09 -11.33 -5.34
CA THR A 70 -9.71 -12.50 -5.94
C THR A 70 -9.12 -13.69 -5.18
N ALA A 71 -9.95 -14.68 -4.83
CA ALA A 71 -9.60 -15.81 -3.99
C ALA A 71 -8.60 -16.80 -4.65
N SER A 72 -7.60 -16.29 -5.37
CA SER A 72 -6.61 -17.07 -6.08
C SER A 72 -5.20 -16.62 -5.68
N GLY A 73 -4.58 -17.39 -4.77
CA GLY A 73 -3.13 -17.57 -4.81
C GLY A 73 -2.30 -16.79 -3.81
N GLY A 74 -2.83 -16.52 -2.61
CA GLY A 74 -2.02 -16.37 -1.41
C GLY A 74 -1.67 -17.74 -0.83
N ASP A 75 -1.12 -18.64 -1.63
CA ASP A 75 -0.58 -19.94 -1.19
C ASP A 75 0.94 -19.79 -1.02
N ALA A 76 1.37 -19.14 0.05
CA ALA A 76 2.80 -19.07 0.42
C ALA A 76 3.03 -18.90 1.93
N ASP A 77 2.14 -19.45 2.77
CA ASP A 77 2.37 -19.58 4.21
C ASP A 77 1.72 -20.87 4.75
N ALA A 78 2.35 -22.01 4.45
CA ALA A 78 2.19 -23.28 5.16
C ALA A 78 3.25 -24.31 4.69
N ALA A 79 4.50 -24.16 5.15
CA ALA A 79 5.50 -25.23 5.22
C ALA A 79 6.56 -24.89 6.27
#